data_AF-A0A353LTD7-F1
#
_entry.id   AF-A0A353LTD7-F1
#
_cell.length_a   1.000
_cell.length_b   1.000
_cell.length_c   1.000
_cell.angle_alpha   90.00
_cell.angle_beta   90.00
_cell.angle_gamma   90.00
#
_symmetry.space_group_name_H-M   'P 1'
#
loop_
_entity.id
_entity.type
_entity.pdbx_description
1 polymer ?
#
loop_
_entity_poly.entity_id
_entity_poly.type
_entity_poly.pdbx_seq_one_letter_code
_entity_poly.pdbx_strand_id
1 'polypeptide(L)'
;MTDRNDKRRKTLILTGASRGIGHAAVKRFSSAGWRVITCSRTAFSEDCPWEAGPEDHVQLDLSDPEGLTLAIQEMRHRLTDGRLDALVNNAAISPKGDGGTRLGTLDTSAQIWTDVFQVNFFAPMMLARGLVAELQAAKGAIVNVTSIAGGRVHPFAGAAYATSKAALAALTREMAADFGPLGVRVNAISPGEIETAILSPGTEELIEDIP
;
A
#
# COMPACT_ATOMS: atom_id res chain seq x y z
N MET A 1 -43.01 -6.44 -6.76
CA MET A 1 -42.22 -5.39 -6.10
C MET A 1 -40.84 -5.96 -5.83
N THR A 2 -39.90 -5.79 -6.76
CA THR A 2 -38.52 -6.27 -6.60
C THR A 2 -37.82 -5.38 -5.58
N ASP A 3 -37.37 -6.04 -4.54
CA ASP A 3 -36.52 -5.57 -3.46
C ASP A 3 -35.54 -4.48 -3.95
N ARG A 4 -35.69 -3.24 -3.44
CA ARG A 4 -34.67 -2.20 -3.58
C ARG A 4 -33.49 -2.68 -2.74
N ASN A 5 -32.64 -3.49 -3.38
CA ASN A 5 -31.37 -3.94 -2.84
C ASN A 5 -30.61 -2.70 -2.35
N ASP A 6 -30.58 -2.53 -1.03
CA ASP A 6 -29.84 -1.51 -0.32
C ASP A 6 -28.35 -1.74 -0.58
N LYS A 7 -27.86 -1.21 -1.71
CA LYS A 7 -26.47 -1.36 -2.13
C LYS A 7 -25.61 -0.48 -1.23
N ARG A 8 -25.26 -1.03 -0.06
CA ARG A 8 -24.27 -0.49 0.86
C ARG A 8 -23.03 -0.01 0.10
N ARG A 9 -22.59 1.20 0.41
CA ARG A 9 -21.34 1.78 -0.12
C ARG A 9 -20.16 0.95 0.36
N LYS A 10 -19.34 0.44 -0.56
CA LYS A 10 -18.14 -0.34 -0.21
C LYS A 10 -17.02 0.56 0.28
N THR A 11 -16.19 0.06 1.19
CA THR A 11 -15.10 0.82 1.80
C THR A 11 -13.73 0.21 1.48
N LEU A 12 -12.81 1.06 1.04
CA LEU A 12 -11.41 0.74 0.77
C LEU A 12 -10.52 1.55 1.73
N ILE A 13 -9.54 0.90 2.36
CA ILE A 13 -8.38 1.57 2.97
C ILE A 13 -7.20 1.47 2.02
N LEU A 14 -6.57 2.61 1.68
CA LEU A 14 -5.44 2.68 0.75
C LEU A 14 -4.26 3.45 1.35
N THR A 15 -3.10 2.81 1.43
CA THR A 15 -1.85 3.47 1.84
C THR A 15 -1.14 4.09 0.64
N GLY A 16 -0.52 5.27 0.81
CA GLY A 16 0.27 5.90 -0.25
C GLY A 16 -0.58 6.56 -1.35
N ALA A 17 -1.67 7.20 -0.96
CA ALA A 17 -2.65 7.82 -1.87
C ALA A 17 -2.17 9.12 -2.57
N SER A 18 -1.07 9.73 -2.11
CA SER A 18 -0.72 11.10 -2.49
C SER A 18 -0.25 11.29 -3.94
N ARG A 19 0.23 10.24 -4.60
CA ARG A 19 0.75 10.30 -5.99
C ARG A 19 0.74 8.94 -6.68
N GLY A 20 1.01 8.94 -7.98
CA GLY A 20 1.23 7.74 -8.79
C GLY A 20 0.04 6.78 -8.77
N ILE A 21 0.33 5.48 -8.62
CA ILE A 21 -0.66 4.39 -8.62
C ILE A 21 -1.73 4.62 -7.55
N GLY A 22 -1.34 5.00 -6.34
CA GLY A 22 -2.27 5.22 -5.23
C GLY A 22 -3.28 6.32 -5.54
N HIS A 23 -2.81 7.46 -6.06
CA HIS A 23 -3.68 8.58 -6.47
C HIS A 23 -4.67 8.19 -7.56
N ALA A 24 -4.19 7.47 -8.59
CA ALA A 24 -5.04 6.97 -9.66
C ALA A 24 -6.09 5.98 -9.14
N ALA A 25 -5.70 5.11 -8.21
CA ALA A 25 -6.61 4.16 -7.56
C ALA A 25 -7.69 4.89 -6.76
N VAL A 26 -7.34 5.89 -5.93
CA VAL A 26 -8.33 6.68 -5.19
C VAL A 26 -9.35 7.29 -6.15
N LYS A 27 -8.91 7.99 -7.19
CA LYS A 27 -9.81 8.57 -8.20
C LYS A 27 -10.75 7.53 -8.82
N ARG A 28 -10.21 6.37 -9.20
CA ARG A 28 -10.97 5.30 -9.86
C ARG A 28 -12.00 4.64 -8.95
N PHE A 29 -11.67 4.44 -7.67
CA PHE A 29 -12.57 3.83 -6.69
C PHE A 29 -13.64 4.82 -6.23
N SER A 30 -13.27 6.08 -5.96
CA SER A 30 -14.22 7.14 -5.64
C SER A 30 -15.23 7.36 -6.78
N SER A 31 -14.77 7.40 -8.04
CA SER A 31 -15.67 7.52 -9.21
C SER A 31 -16.57 6.29 -9.41
N ALA A 32 -16.23 5.15 -8.79
CA ALA A 32 -17.06 3.94 -8.77
C ALA A 32 -18.03 3.90 -7.58
N GLY A 33 -18.12 4.98 -6.80
CA GLY A 33 -18.98 5.09 -5.63
C GLY A 33 -18.41 4.44 -4.37
N TRP A 34 -17.14 4.03 -4.34
CA TRP A 34 -16.55 3.51 -3.10
C TRP A 34 -16.23 4.66 -2.13
N ARG A 35 -16.25 4.36 -0.84
CA ARG A 35 -15.64 5.20 0.19
C ARG A 35 -14.16 4.83 0.25
N VAL A 36 -13.26 5.81 0.18
CA VAL A 36 -11.81 5.56 0.16
C VAL A 36 -11.17 6.27 1.34
N ILE A 37 -10.76 5.50 2.34
CA ILE A 37 -10.00 5.98 3.48
C ILE A 37 -8.52 5.93 3.11
N THR A 38 -7.88 7.09 3.07
CA THR A 38 -6.47 7.22 2.69
C THR A 38 -5.56 7.21 3.90
N CYS A 39 -4.35 6.64 3.77
CA CYS A 39 -3.34 6.67 4.82
C CYS A 39 -2.03 7.26 4.31
N SER A 40 -1.52 8.27 5.01
CA SER A 40 -0.29 8.96 4.64
C SER A 40 0.38 9.62 5.85
N ARG A 41 1.67 9.94 5.74
CA ARG A 41 2.40 10.70 6.77
C ARG A 41 1.92 12.15 6.90
N THR A 42 1.39 12.71 5.82
CA THR A 42 0.88 14.09 5.79
C THR A 42 -0.52 14.09 6.39
N ALA A 43 -0.83 15.11 7.18
CA ALA A 43 -2.18 15.34 7.67
C ALA A 43 -3.16 15.57 6.50
N PHE A 44 -4.46 15.45 6.79
CA PHE A 44 -5.50 15.78 5.83
C PHE A 44 -5.35 17.24 5.35
N SER A 45 -5.61 17.48 4.07
CA SER A 45 -5.61 18.81 3.46
C SER A 45 -7.00 19.08 2.91
N GLU A 46 -7.56 20.26 3.17
CA GLU A 46 -8.84 20.69 2.61
C GLU A 46 -8.78 20.86 1.08
N ASP A 47 -7.58 21.00 0.52
CA ASP A 47 -7.33 21.06 -0.93
C ASP A 47 -7.30 19.65 -1.58
N CYS A 48 -7.76 18.63 -0.87
CA CYS A 48 -7.82 17.26 -1.36
C CYS A 48 -8.68 17.19 -2.66
N PRO A 49 -8.14 16.72 -3.79
CA PRO A 49 -8.81 16.86 -5.10
C PRO A 49 -9.91 15.82 -5.34
N TRP A 50 -10.37 15.11 -4.32
CA TRP A 50 -11.48 14.15 -4.40
C TRP A 50 -12.42 14.31 -3.20
N GLU A 51 -13.65 13.82 -3.34
CA GLU A 51 -14.67 13.83 -2.28
C GLU A 51 -14.27 12.91 -1.12
N ALA A 52 -13.37 13.40 -0.26
CA ALA A 52 -13.00 12.81 1.02
C ALA A 52 -12.97 13.93 2.06
N GLY A 53 -13.70 13.76 3.16
CA GLY A 53 -13.55 14.61 4.32
C GLY A 53 -12.45 14.11 5.28
N PRO A 54 -12.21 14.84 6.38
CA PRO A 54 -11.25 14.44 7.42
C PRO A 54 -11.47 13.02 7.96
N GLU A 55 -12.71 12.52 7.93
CA GLU A 55 -13.12 11.17 8.31
C GLU A 55 -12.60 10.06 7.38
N ASP A 56 -12.17 10.42 6.17
CA ASP A 56 -11.63 9.54 5.14
C ASP A 56 -10.10 9.64 4.99
N HIS A 57 -9.43 10.14 6.04
CA HIS A 57 -7.98 10.22 6.09
C HIS A 57 -7.41 9.84 7.47
N VAL A 58 -6.47 8.90 7.48
CA VAL A 58 -5.71 8.52 8.67
C VAL A 58 -4.26 8.95 8.49
N GLN A 59 -3.80 9.88 9.32
CA GLN A 59 -2.39 10.25 9.36
C GLN A 59 -1.59 9.13 10.03
N LEU A 60 -0.63 8.57 9.29
CA LEU A 60 0.13 7.41 9.72
C LEU A 60 1.50 7.39 9.04
N ASP A 61 2.55 7.30 9.85
CA ASP A 61 3.86 6.87 9.38
C ASP A 61 4.01 5.35 9.51
N LEU A 62 4.21 4.68 8.38
CA LEU A 62 4.34 3.22 8.34
C LEU A 62 5.69 2.75 8.90
N SER A 63 6.67 3.65 9.08
CA SER A 63 7.93 3.30 9.74
C SER A 63 7.83 3.27 11.27
N ASP A 64 6.72 3.73 11.85
CA ASP A 64 6.48 3.74 13.31
C ASP A 64 5.54 2.57 13.72
N PRO A 65 6.06 1.49 14.33
CA PRO A 65 5.25 0.35 14.75
C PRO A 65 4.22 0.69 15.84
N GLU A 66 4.53 1.64 16.73
CA GLU A 66 3.62 2.05 17.81
C GLU A 66 2.47 2.88 17.24
N GLY A 67 2.81 3.89 16.42
CA GLY A 67 1.84 4.69 15.66
C GLY A 67 0.94 3.84 14.77
N LEU A 68 1.48 2.77 14.18
CA LEU A 68 0.70 1.83 13.37
C LEU A 68 -0.40 1.11 14.18
N THR A 69 -0.12 0.76 15.42
CA THR A 69 -1.10 0.12 16.31
C THR A 69 -2.26 1.06 16.62
N LEU A 70 -1.95 2.32 16.93
CA LEU A 70 -2.97 3.35 17.17
C LEU A 70 -3.77 3.66 15.90
N ALA A 71 -3.11 3.76 14.76
CA ALA A 71 -3.78 4.02 13.49
C ALA A 71 -4.71 2.87 13.07
N ILE A 72 -4.36 1.62 13.36
CA ILE A 72 -5.26 0.47 13.15
C ILE A 72 -6.53 0.62 13.99
N GLN A 73 -6.40 1.01 15.26
CA GLN A 73 -7.57 1.26 16.11
C GLN A 73 -8.43 2.38 15.52
N GLU A 74 -7.82 3.48 15.09
CA GLU A 74 -8.52 4.59 14.46
C GLU A 74 -9.25 4.17 13.16
N MET A 75 -8.59 3.38 12.30
CA MET A 75 -9.21 2.82 11.10
C MET A 75 -10.47 2.01 11.44
N ARG A 76 -10.40 1.17 12.48
CA ARG A 76 -11.56 0.37 12.94
C ARG A 76 -12.71 1.25 13.41
N HIS A 77 -12.43 2.32 14.16
CA HIS A 77 -13.47 3.26 14.60
C HIS A 77 -14.16 3.97 13.43
N ARG A 78 -13.43 4.26 12.34
CA ARG A 78 -13.98 4.91 11.14
C ARG A 78 -14.85 3.98 10.27
N LEU A 79 -14.72 2.66 10.44
CA LEU A 79 -15.54 1.66 9.77
C LEU A 79 -16.86 1.47 10.56
N THR A 80 -17.81 2.37 10.35
CA THR A 80 -19.07 2.45 11.12
C THR A 80 -19.94 1.19 11.09
N ASP A 81 -19.80 0.35 10.06
CA ASP A 81 -20.50 -0.93 9.92
C ASP A 81 -19.63 -2.14 10.31
N GLY A 82 -18.40 -1.89 10.79
CA GLY A 82 -17.41 -2.90 11.14
C GLY A 82 -16.93 -3.74 9.96
N ARG A 83 -17.00 -3.22 8.72
CA ARG A 83 -16.68 -3.97 7.50
C ARG A 83 -15.65 -3.25 6.64
N LEU A 84 -14.67 -4.00 6.15
CA LEU A 84 -13.67 -3.51 5.21
C LEU A 84 -13.69 -4.34 3.92
N ASP A 85 -14.18 -3.76 2.82
CA ASP A 85 -14.28 -4.46 1.54
C ASP A 85 -12.92 -4.65 0.86
N ALA A 86 -12.00 -3.69 1.05
CA ALA A 86 -10.66 -3.77 0.47
C ALA A 86 -9.59 -3.09 1.34
N LEU A 87 -8.41 -3.70 1.39
CA LEU A 87 -7.17 -3.09 1.88
C LEU A 87 -6.14 -3.08 0.74
N VAL A 88 -5.65 -1.90 0.37
CA VAL A 88 -4.60 -1.74 -0.65
C VAL A 88 -3.33 -1.22 0.01
N ASN A 89 -2.35 -2.11 0.14
CA ASN A 89 -1.01 -1.80 0.62
C ASN A 89 -0.15 -1.31 -0.55
N ASN A 90 -0.21 -0.01 -0.84
CA ASN A 90 0.48 0.61 -1.96
C ASN A 90 1.69 1.46 -1.54
N ALA A 91 1.69 2.04 -0.33
CA ALA A 91 2.83 2.80 0.16
C ALA A 91 4.12 1.98 0.17
N ALA A 92 5.21 2.62 -0.24
CA ALA A 92 6.56 2.06 -0.17
C ALA A 92 7.63 3.15 -0.18
N ILE A 93 8.82 2.80 0.31
CA ILE A 93 10.03 3.62 0.21
C ILE A 93 11.13 2.85 -0.52
N SER A 94 11.88 3.56 -1.37
CA SER A 94 13.09 3.08 -2.06
C SER A 94 14.18 4.16 -1.96
N PRO A 95 14.88 4.28 -0.82
CA PRO A 95 15.93 5.27 -0.62
C PRO A 95 17.02 5.19 -1.71
N LYS A 96 17.62 6.34 -2.02
CA LYS A 96 18.73 6.50 -2.98
C LYS A 96 19.93 7.12 -2.27
N GLY A 97 21.13 6.84 -2.79
CA GLY A 97 22.35 7.51 -2.38
C GLY A 97 22.50 8.89 -3.02
N ASP A 98 23.65 9.51 -2.81
CA ASP A 98 23.99 10.81 -3.39
C ASP A 98 23.80 10.81 -4.91
N GLY A 99 23.26 11.90 -5.44
CA GLY A 99 22.97 12.02 -6.88
C GLY A 99 21.91 11.04 -7.40
N GLY A 100 21.11 10.41 -6.53
CA GLY A 100 20.10 9.44 -6.96
C GLY A 100 20.64 8.03 -7.22
N THR A 101 21.89 7.76 -6.81
CA THR A 101 22.56 6.48 -7.02
C THR A 101 21.83 5.32 -6.34
N ARG A 102 21.97 4.13 -6.95
CA ARG A 102 21.41 2.90 -6.40
C ARG A 102 22.21 2.47 -5.16
N LEU A 103 21.51 2.26 -4.06
CA LEU A 103 22.08 1.69 -2.84
C LEU A 103 22.17 0.15 -2.92
N GLY A 104 23.38 -0.38 -2.86
CA GLY A 104 23.70 -1.81 -2.96
C GLY A 104 23.80 -2.50 -1.60
N THR A 105 24.20 -3.77 -1.58
CA THR A 105 24.35 -4.53 -0.32
C THR A 105 25.61 -4.14 0.47
N LEU A 106 26.60 -3.53 -0.17
CA LEU A 106 27.91 -3.23 0.43
C LEU A 106 27.94 -1.89 1.17
N ASP A 107 27.03 -0.99 0.82
CA ASP A 107 27.04 0.44 1.18
C ASP A 107 25.73 0.90 1.85
N THR A 108 24.67 0.08 1.82
CA THR A 108 23.41 0.40 2.53
C THR A 108 23.53 0.13 4.02
N SER A 109 23.27 1.14 4.85
CA SER A 109 23.28 1.00 6.32
C SER A 109 22.16 0.08 6.83
N ALA A 110 22.39 -0.60 7.96
CA ALA A 110 21.39 -1.46 8.59
C ALA A 110 20.08 -0.71 8.93
N GLN A 111 20.16 0.59 9.26
CA GLN A 111 18.97 1.39 9.52
C GLN A 111 18.09 1.53 8.28
N ILE A 112 18.68 1.79 7.10
CA ILE A 112 17.93 1.88 5.84
C ILE A 112 17.23 0.54 5.54
N TRP A 113 17.90 -0.59 5.79
CA TRP A 113 17.28 -1.91 5.65
C TRP A 113 16.05 -2.06 6.55
N THR A 114 16.21 -1.72 7.84
CA THR A 114 15.12 -1.77 8.82
C THR A 114 13.94 -0.90 8.38
N ASP A 115 14.18 0.35 8.01
CA ASP A 115 13.12 1.29 7.60
C ASP A 115 12.37 0.78 6.36
N VAL A 116 13.12 0.30 5.36
CA VAL A 116 12.56 -0.22 4.11
C VAL A 116 11.70 -1.45 4.38
N PHE A 117 12.17 -2.40 5.19
CA PHE A 117 11.36 -3.58 5.55
C PHE A 117 10.17 -3.21 6.45
N GLN A 118 10.33 -2.25 7.35
CA GLN A 118 9.24 -1.78 8.20
C GLN A 118 8.09 -1.24 7.35
N VAL A 119 8.37 -0.33 6.42
CA VAL A 119 7.35 0.27 5.56
C VAL A 119 6.83 -0.71 4.50
N ASN A 120 7.72 -1.42 3.80
CA ASN A 120 7.33 -2.17 2.60
C ASN A 120 6.82 -3.58 2.91
N PHE A 121 7.08 -4.13 4.10
CA PHE A 121 6.78 -5.51 4.44
C PHE A 121 6.01 -5.64 5.76
N PHE A 122 6.56 -5.15 6.88
CA PHE A 122 5.93 -5.33 8.19
C PHE A 122 4.63 -4.56 8.32
N ALA A 123 4.58 -3.31 7.85
CA ALA A 123 3.37 -2.51 7.88
C ALA A 123 2.18 -3.15 7.13
N PRO A 124 2.32 -3.63 5.86
CA PRO A 124 1.28 -4.41 5.18
C PRO A 124 0.75 -5.61 5.98
N MET A 125 1.65 -6.38 6.60
CA MET A 125 1.30 -7.53 7.44
C MET A 125 0.51 -7.08 8.67
N MET A 126 1.01 -6.07 9.39
CA MET A 126 0.41 -5.56 10.61
C MET A 126 -0.98 -4.96 10.36
N LEU A 127 -1.15 -4.20 9.27
CA LEU A 127 -2.45 -3.66 8.86
C LEU A 127 -3.45 -4.77 8.58
N ALA A 128 -3.07 -5.76 7.77
CA ALA A 128 -3.96 -6.87 7.45
C ALA A 128 -4.35 -7.70 8.68
N ARG A 129 -3.38 -7.98 9.56
CA ARG A 129 -3.63 -8.66 10.84
C ARG A 129 -4.54 -7.85 11.76
N GLY A 130 -4.29 -6.54 11.85
CA GLY A 130 -5.04 -5.63 12.71
C GLY A 130 -6.49 -5.38 12.27
N LEU A 131 -6.78 -5.53 10.98
CA LEU A 131 -8.09 -5.33 10.35
C LEU A 131 -8.79 -6.65 9.99
N VAL A 132 -8.32 -7.78 10.53
CA VAL A 132 -8.78 -9.12 10.14
C VAL A 132 -10.28 -9.32 10.37
N ALA A 133 -10.82 -8.80 11.47
CA ALA A 133 -12.24 -8.94 11.81
C ALA A 133 -13.13 -8.19 10.80
N GLU A 134 -12.74 -6.98 10.43
CA GLU A 134 -13.47 -6.12 9.50
C GLU A 134 -13.39 -6.66 8.07
N LEU A 135 -12.23 -7.19 7.67
CA LEU A 135 -12.05 -7.87 6.38
C LEU A 135 -12.90 -9.14 6.31
N GLN A 136 -12.91 -9.95 7.37
CA GLN A 136 -13.73 -11.17 7.45
C GLN A 136 -15.23 -10.84 7.39
N ALA A 137 -15.69 -9.82 8.12
CA ALA A 137 -17.08 -9.39 8.13
C ALA A 137 -17.57 -8.95 6.74
N ALA A 138 -16.69 -8.41 5.91
CA ALA A 138 -17.00 -8.01 4.54
C ALA A 138 -16.80 -9.12 3.49
N LYS A 139 -16.14 -10.24 3.84
CA LYS A 139 -15.51 -11.16 2.86
C LYS A 139 -14.62 -10.38 1.88
N GLY A 140 -13.80 -9.50 2.44
CA GLY A 140 -13.03 -8.49 1.72
C GLY A 140 -11.85 -9.03 0.93
N ALA A 141 -11.02 -8.11 0.44
CA ALA A 141 -9.81 -8.44 -0.30
C ALA A 141 -8.62 -7.55 0.09
N ILE A 142 -7.43 -8.15 0.13
CA ILE A 142 -6.17 -7.45 0.31
C ILE A 142 -5.41 -7.46 -1.02
N VAL A 143 -4.89 -6.31 -1.40
CA VAL A 143 -3.98 -6.15 -2.55
C VAL A 143 -2.67 -5.55 -2.07
N ASN A 144 -1.58 -6.30 -2.25
CA ASN A 144 -0.23 -5.84 -1.98
C ASN A 144 0.42 -5.36 -3.29
N VAL A 145 0.92 -4.12 -3.31
CA VAL A 145 1.65 -3.60 -4.47
C VAL A 145 3.12 -3.98 -4.34
N THR A 146 3.56 -4.96 -5.11
CA THR A 146 4.95 -5.43 -5.18
C THR A 146 5.72 -4.64 -6.25
N SER A 147 6.72 -5.24 -6.90
CA SER A 147 7.49 -4.60 -7.97
C SER A 147 8.21 -5.66 -8.79
N ILE A 148 8.40 -5.41 -10.08
CA ILE A 148 9.27 -6.23 -10.94
C ILE A 148 10.70 -6.34 -10.38
N ALA A 149 11.16 -5.33 -9.62
CA ALA A 149 12.46 -5.36 -8.96
C ALA A 149 12.56 -6.43 -7.87
N GLY A 150 11.43 -6.98 -7.40
CA GLY A 150 11.42 -8.14 -6.49
C GLY A 150 11.67 -9.47 -7.20
N GLY A 151 11.54 -9.53 -8.53
CA GLY A 151 11.74 -10.75 -9.33
C GLY A 151 13.08 -10.81 -10.06
N ARG A 152 13.78 -9.68 -10.22
CA ARG A 152 15.07 -9.60 -10.94
C ARG A 152 15.92 -8.45 -10.42
N VAL A 153 17.23 -8.52 -10.66
CA VAL A 153 18.14 -7.39 -10.40
C VAL A 153 17.72 -6.21 -11.28
N HIS A 154 17.69 -5.02 -10.69
CA HIS A 154 17.27 -3.80 -11.37
C HIS A 154 18.30 -2.69 -11.17
N PRO A 155 18.67 -1.95 -12.23
CA PRO A 155 19.74 -0.94 -12.17
C PRO A 155 19.42 0.24 -11.25
N PHE A 156 18.14 0.53 -11.03
CA PHE A 156 17.71 1.64 -10.15
C PHE A 156 17.28 1.20 -8.75
N ALA A 157 16.72 0.00 -8.61
CA ALA A 157 16.11 -0.40 -7.34
C ALA A 157 17.20 -0.91 -6.39
N GLY A 158 17.31 -0.26 -5.23
CA GLY A 158 18.28 -0.65 -4.21
C GLY A 158 18.03 -2.06 -3.67
N ALA A 159 19.06 -2.68 -3.10
CA ALA A 159 18.99 -4.05 -2.62
C ALA A 159 17.88 -4.25 -1.56
N ALA A 160 17.77 -3.33 -0.60
CA ALA A 160 16.73 -3.35 0.43
C ALA A 160 15.31 -3.27 -0.16
N TYR A 161 15.09 -2.40 -1.15
CA TYR A 161 13.78 -2.29 -1.80
C TYR A 161 13.42 -3.57 -2.54
N ALA A 162 14.30 -4.04 -3.43
CA ALA A 162 14.08 -5.23 -4.25
C ALA A 162 13.72 -6.44 -3.38
N THR A 163 14.54 -6.71 -2.36
CA THR A 163 14.32 -7.81 -1.42
C THR A 163 13.06 -7.64 -0.59
N SER A 164 12.73 -6.42 -0.13
CA SER A 164 11.46 -6.17 0.59
C SER A 164 10.23 -6.46 -0.27
N LYS A 165 10.27 -6.15 -1.57
CA LYS A 165 9.17 -6.44 -2.51
C LYS A 165 9.09 -7.92 -2.88
N ALA A 166 10.23 -8.61 -2.95
CA ALA A 166 10.27 -10.08 -3.06
C ALA A 166 9.64 -10.75 -1.83
N ALA A 167 10.00 -10.28 -0.62
CA ALA A 167 9.43 -10.74 0.63
C ALA A 167 7.91 -10.48 0.69
N LEU A 168 7.44 -9.30 0.27
CA LEU A 168 6.01 -8.98 0.21
C LEU A 168 5.26 -9.91 -0.77
N ALA A 169 5.88 -10.28 -1.90
CA ALA A 169 5.30 -11.23 -2.84
C ALA A 169 5.18 -12.65 -2.25
N ALA A 170 6.17 -13.09 -1.46
CA ALA A 170 6.09 -14.35 -0.73
C ALA A 170 5.01 -14.30 0.37
N LEU A 171 5.03 -13.25 1.20
CA LEU A 171 4.04 -13.02 2.24
C LEU A 171 2.61 -12.99 1.70
N THR A 172 2.40 -12.45 0.50
CA THR A 172 1.08 -12.44 -0.15
C THR A 172 0.50 -13.86 -0.29
N ARG A 173 1.33 -14.87 -0.61
CA ARG A 173 0.89 -16.26 -0.73
C ARG A 173 0.59 -16.89 0.63
N GLU A 174 1.44 -16.64 1.62
CA GLU A 174 1.21 -17.07 3.01
C GLU A 174 -0.09 -16.47 3.56
N MET A 175 -0.28 -15.16 3.40
CA MET A 175 -1.51 -14.48 3.78
C MET A 175 -2.72 -15.01 3.01
N ALA A 176 -2.60 -15.39 1.74
CA ALA A 176 -3.72 -15.99 1.02
C ALA A 176 -4.16 -17.34 1.65
N ALA A 177 -3.20 -18.14 2.15
CA ALA A 177 -3.49 -19.37 2.87
C ALA A 177 -4.12 -19.09 4.25
N ASP A 178 -3.58 -18.13 5.00
CA ASP A 178 -4.07 -17.77 6.34
C ASP A 178 -5.46 -17.13 6.32
N PHE A 179 -5.72 -16.23 5.36
CA PHE A 179 -6.96 -15.45 5.28
C PHE A 179 -8.05 -16.16 4.47
N GLY A 180 -7.69 -17.15 3.64
CA GLY A 180 -8.63 -17.92 2.82
C GLY A 180 -9.78 -18.57 3.61
N PRO A 181 -9.52 -19.29 4.72
CA PRO A 181 -10.55 -19.86 5.60
C PRO A 181 -11.51 -18.81 6.20
N LEU A 182 -11.06 -17.54 6.29
CA LEU A 182 -11.89 -16.42 6.76
C LEU A 182 -12.74 -15.80 5.64
N GLY A 183 -12.64 -16.31 4.41
CA GLY A 183 -13.33 -15.77 3.24
C GLY A 183 -12.72 -14.48 2.70
N VAL A 184 -11.47 -14.17 3.08
CA VAL A 184 -10.73 -12.98 2.63
C VAL A 184 -9.70 -13.38 1.58
N ARG A 185 -9.70 -12.70 0.44
CA ARG A 185 -8.73 -12.96 -0.64
C ARG A 185 -7.50 -12.08 -0.48
N VAL A 186 -6.32 -12.61 -0.78
CA VAL A 186 -5.07 -11.84 -0.77
C VAL A 186 -4.33 -12.04 -2.09
N ASN A 187 -4.01 -10.94 -2.77
CA ASN A 187 -3.32 -10.96 -4.06
C ASN A 187 -2.26 -9.86 -4.13
N ALA A 188 -1.35 -9.97 -5.08
CA ALA A 188 -0.37 -8.94 -5.37
C ALA A 188 -0.49 -8.45 -6.82
N ILE A 189 -0.18 -7.18 -7.02
CA ILE A 189 0.13 -6.63 -8.35
C ILE A 189 1.60 -6.26 -8.37
N SER A 190 2.28 -6.50 -9.50
CA SER A 190 3.71 -6.23 -9.67
C SER A 190 3.91 -5.22 -10.80
N PRO A 191 3.77 -3.91 -10.52
CA PRO A 191 3.96 -2.88 -11.53
C PRO A 191 5.39 -2.89 -12.07
N GLY A 192 5.51 -2.58 -13.36
CA GLY A 192 6.77 -2.17 -14.00
C GLY A 192 7.12 -0.73 -13.64
N GLU A 193 8.01 -0.13 -14.42
CA GLU A 193 8.28 1.30 -14.28
C GLU A 193 7.03 2.09 -14.66
N ILE A 194 6.56 2.90 -13.72
CA ILE A 194 5.49 3.86 -13.95
C ILE A 194 6.10 5.20 -13.57
N GLU A 195 5.96 6.18 -14.46
CA GLU A 195 6.36 7.57 -14.22
C GLU A 195 5.66 8.06 -12.93
N THR A 196 6.39 7.96 -11.84
CA THR A 196 5.97 8.31 -10.50
C THR A 196 7.20 8.90 -9.84
N ALA A 197 7.03 9.85 -8.93
CA ALA A 197 8.15 10.48 -8.23
C ALA A 197 8.88 9.56 -7.22
N ILE A 198 8.74 8.24 -7.34
CA ILE A 198 9.62 7.22 -6.76
C ILE A 198 10.86 6.98 -7.66
N LEU A 199 10.72 7.30 -8.95
CA LEU A 199 11.81 7.34 -9.92
C LEU A 199 12.56 8.66 -9.76
N SER A 200 13.89 8.59 -9.88
CA SER A 200 14.73 9.79 -9.96
C SER A 200 14.61 10.41 -11.36
N PRO A 201 14.84 11.73 -11.54
CA PRO A 201 14.98 12.33 -12.86
C PRO A 201 16.02 11.58 -13.70
N GLY A 202 15.71 11.28 -14.97
CA GLY A 202 16.60 10.55 -15.89
C GLY A 202 16.38 9.04 -15.94
N THR A 203 15.30 8.53 -15.33
CA THR A 203 14.91 7.12 -15.49
C THR A 203 14.37 6.86 -16.90
N GLU A 204 13.84 7.89 -17.59
CA GLU A 204 13.28 7.75 -18.94
C GLU A 204 14.33 7.29 -19.99
N GLU A 205 15.57 7.76 -19.88
CA GLU A 205 16.65 7.46 -20.85
C GLU A 205 17.16 6.02 -20.76
N LEU A 206 16.86 5.32 -19.66
CA LEU A 206 17.40 3.99 -19.36
C LEU A 206 16.39 2.87 -19.63
N ILE A 207 15.12 3.22 -19.94
CA ILE A 207 14.08 2.27 -20.37
C ILE A 207 14.45 1.66 -21.72
N GLU A 208 15.22 2.37 -22.56
CA GLU A 208 15.66 1.88 -23.88
C GLU A 208 16.65 0.70 -23.79
N ASP A 209 17.32 0.53 -22.66
CA ASP A 209 18.37 -0.48 -22.45
C ASP A 209 17.94 -1.67 -21.57
N ILE A 210 16.65 -1.78 -21.23
CA ILE A 210 16.13 -2.94 -20.49
C ILE A 210 15.73 -4.04 -21.48
N PRO A 211 16.39 -5.21 -21.49
CA PRO A 211 16.02 -6.34 -22.36
C PRO A 211 14.68 -6.98 -21.98
#